data_AF-A0A7S4W9B2-F1
#
_entry.id   AF-A0A7S4W9B2-F1
#
_cell.length_a   1.000
_cell.length_b   1.000
_cell.length_c   1.000
_cell.angle_alpha   90.00
_cell.angle_beta   90.00
_cell.angle_gamma   90.00
#
_symmetry.space_group_name_H-M   'P 1'
#
loop_
_entity.id
_entity.type
_entity.pdbx_description
1 polymer ?
#
loop_
_entity_poly.entity_id
_entity_poly.type
_entity_poly.pdbx_seq_one_letter_code
_entity_poly.pdbx_strand_id
1 'polypeptide(L)'
;QKGRLFRGIKRMLGNQQAPRLMVFERPFRLVALITPLLLRIHRSIVERLRAIPGKHAVDHACIGHPVNFEGAAEQRNNTALDLLSEAYGYAEFREQCFYPEPIAASLSYLHDFP
;
A
#
# COMPACT_ATOMS: atom_id res chain seq x y z
N GLN A 1 -15.42 6.99 19.87
CA GLN A 1 -15.54 8.32 19.25
C GLN A 1 -15.88 8.15 17.77
N LYS A 2 -17.07 8.59 17.34
CA LYS A 2 -17.46 8.61 15.92
C LYS A 2 -16.61 9.67 15.19
N GLY A 3 -16.12 9.38 13.98
CA GLY A 3 -15.40 10.35 13.14
C GLY A 3 -13.87 10.23 13.06
N ARG A 4 -13.23 9.23 13.69
CA ARG A 4 -11.76 9.01 13.60
C ARG A 4 -11.33 7.85 12.69
N LEU A 5 -12.28 7.19 12.02
CA LEU A 5 -12.00 6.00 11.24
C LEU A 5 -11.99 6.33 9.75
N PHE A 6 -10.80 6.29 9.16
CA PHE A 6 -10.64 6.34 7.71
C PHE A 6 -10.87 4.96 7.10
N ARG A 7 -11.68 4.89 6.05
CA ARG A 7 -11.96 3.66 5.30
C ARG A 7 -11.85 3.95 3.81
N GLY A 8 -11.49 2.94 3.04
CA GLY A 8 -11.47 3.03 1.58
C GLY A 8 -10.40 3.97 1.01
N ILE A 9 -9.35 4.32 1.77
CA ILE A 9 -8.29 5.25 1.31
C ILE A 9 -7.67 4.76 -0.02
N LYS A 10 -7.49 3.44 -0.22
CA LYS A 10 -6.96 2.85 -1.47
C LYS A 10 -7.78 3.27 -2.71
N ARG A 11 -9.09 3.47 -2.57
CA ARG A 11 -9.97 3.90 -3.67
C ARG A 11 -9.71 5.34 -4.10
N MET A 12 -9.17 6.16 -3.20
CA MET A 12 -8.91 7.58 -3.48
C MET A 12 -7.62 7.82 -4.26
N LEU A 13 -6.75 6.81 -4.38
CA LEU A 13 -5.41 6.97 -4.95
C LEU A 13 -5.39 7.33 -6.43
N GLY A 14 -6.40 6.91 -7.21
CA GLY A 14 -6.52 7.24 -8.62
C GLY A 14 -7.22 8.58 -8.91
N ASN A 15 -7.66 9.31 -7.88
CA ASN A 15 -8.37 10.57 -8.06
C ASN A 15 -7.42 11.77 -8.03
N GLN A 16 -7.21 12.40 -9.18
CA GLN A 16 -6.35 13.59 -9.31
C GLN A 16 -6.90 14.85 -8.64
N GLN A 17 -8.23 14.94 -8.40
CA GLN A 17 -8.84 16.10 -7.76
C GLN A 17 -8.78 16.07 -6.23
N ALA A 18 -8.38 14.95 -5.62
CA ALA A 18 -8.34 14.79 -4.16
C ALA A 18 -7.00 14.24 -3.64
N PRO A 19 -5.85 14.91 -3.89
CA PRO A 19 -4.57 14.48 -3.33
C PRO A 19 -4.52 14.60 -1.81
N ARG A 20 -5.45 15.37 -1.22
CA ARG A 20 -5.51 15.65 0.22
C ARG A 20 -6.91 15.40 0.79
N LEU A 21 -6.97 14.66 1.88
CA LEU A 21 -8.16 14.43 2.69
C LEU A 21 -8.14 15.38 3.89
N MET A 22 -9.28 16.02 4.17
CA MET A 22 -9.42 16.86 5.37
C MET A 22 -9.57 16.00 6.62
N VAL A 23 -8.70 16.24 7.61
CA VAL A 23 -8.72 15.58 8.92
C VAL A 23 -8.64 16.67 9.98
N PHE A 24 -9.73 16.87 10.73
CA PHE A 24 -9.84 17.94 11.74
C PHE A 24 -9.40 19.31 11.20
N GLU A 25 -10.00 19.74 10.09
CA GLU A 25 -9.68 21.00 9.39
C GLU A 25 -8.23 21.13 8.88
N ARG A 26 -7.49 20.02 8.80
CA ARG A 26 -6.14 19.99 8.25
C ARG A 26 -6.07 19.10 7.01
N PRO A 27 -5.50 19.57 5.90
CA PRO A 27 -5.38 18.77 4.69
C PRO A 27 -4.19 17.80 4.79
N PHE A 28 -4.44 16.49 4.75
CA PHE A 28 -3.41 15.45 4.75
C PHE A 28 -3.30 14.79 3.38
N ARG A 29 -2.07 14.59 2.89
CA ARG A 29 -1.84 13.77 1.69
C ARG A 29 -2.27 12.33 1.93
N LEU A 30 -2.80 11.67 0.90
CA LEU A 30 -3.15 10.24 1.00
C LEU A 30 -1.95 9.36 1.43
N VAL A 31 -0.75 9.67 0.91
CA VAL A 31 0.51 9.03 1.32
C VAL A 31 0.67 9.05 2.85
N ALA A 32 0.52 10.22 3.47
CA ALA A 32 0.68 10.39 4.92
C ALA A 32 -0.37 9.63 5.74
N LEU A 33 -1.51 9.27 5.15
CA LEU A 33 -2.54 8.46 5.80
C LEU A 33 -2.28 6.95 5.66
N ILE A 34 -1.60 6.53 4.58
CA ILE A 34 -1.27 5.13 4.31
C ILE A 34 0.02 4.72 5.04
N THR A 35 1.05 5.57 5.04
CA THR A 35 2.36 5.27 5.64
C THR A 35 2.29 4.74 7.08
N PRO A 36 1.47 5.29 8.00
CA PRO A 36 1.40 4.76 9.37
C PRO A 36 0.91 3.31 9.45
N LEU A 37 0.01 2.90 8.54
CA LEU A 37 -0.44 1.52 8.44
C LEU A 37 0.72 0.62 7.97
N LEU A 38 1.44 1.05 6.94
CA LEU A 38 2.58 0.31 6.39
C LEU A 38 3.73 0.19 7.40
N LEU A 39 4.04 1.25 8.15
CA LEU A 39 5.03 1.21 9.23
C LEU A 39 4.67 0.19 10.31
N ARG A 40 3.37 0.07 10.63
CA ARG A 40 2.90 -0.94 11.59
C ARG A 40 3.05 -2.35 11.02
N ILE A 41 2.73 -2.55 9.74
CA ILE A 41 2.94 -3.83 9.03
C ILE A 41 4.43 -4.19 9.03
N HIS A 42 5.32 -3.27 8.63
CA HIS A 42 6.77 -3.46 8.62
C HIS A 42 7.28 -3.91 10.00
N ARG A 43 6.94 -3.16 11.06
CA ARG A 43 7.33 -3.51 12.44
C ARG A 43 6.84 -4.90 12.85
N SER A 44 5.58 -5.23 12.55
CA SER A 44 5.03 -6.55 12.88
C SER A 44 5.72 -7.69 12.12
N ILE A 45 6.17 -7.45 10.88
CA ILE A 45 6.95 -8.42 10.11
C ILE A 45 8.34 -8.58 10.74
N VAL A 46 9.05 -7.48 11.01
CA VAL A 46 10.37 -7.50 11.66
C VAL A 46 10.33 -8.22 13.00
N GLU A 47 9.32 -7.95 13.84
CA GLU A 47 9.13 -8.64 15.12
C GLU A 47 8.94 -10.15 14.97
N ARG A 48 8.15 -10.58 13.98
CA ARG A 48 7.94 -12.01 13.70
C ARG A 48 9.21 -12.69 13.17
N LEU A 49 9.94 -12.01 12.29
CA LEU A 49 11.16 -12.55 11.70
C LEU A 49 12.30 -12.66 12.73
N ARG A 50 12.32 -11.84 13.79
CA ARG A 50 13.27 -12.00 14.90
C ARG A 50 13.18 -13.36 15.59
N ALA A 51 12.02 -14.00 15.56
CA ALA A 51 11.83 -15.33 16.12
C ALA A 51 12.33 -16.46 15.20
N ILE A 52 12.66 -16.16 13.94
CA ILE A 52 13.12 -17.13 12.95
C ILE A 52 14.64 -17.00 12.80
N PRO A 53 15.42 -18.09 13.01
CA PRO A 53 16.86 -18.06 12.78
C PRO A 53 17.21 -17.66 11.34
N GLY A 54 18.28 -16.88 11.17
CA GLY A 54 18.77 -16.43 9.87
C GLY A 54 18.73 -14.90 9.69
N LYS A 55 19.38 -14.41 8.62
CA LYS A 55 19.37 -13.00 8.24
C LYS A 55 18.21 -12.77 7.28
N HIS A 56 17.16 -12.13 7.77
CA HIS A 56 15.97 -11.79 6.98
C HIS A 56 15.96 -10.28 6.70
N ALA A 57 16.05 -9.89 5.43
CA ALA A 57 15.83 -8.51 5.01
C ALA A 57 14.32 -8.30 4.80
N VAL A 58 13.82 -7.12 5.19
CA VAL A 58 12.38 -6.76 5.10
C VAL A 58 12.19 -5.52 4.22
N ASP A 59 13.19 -5.18 3.42
CA ASP A 59 13.19 -4.02 2.54
C ASP A 59 12.53 -4.28 1.18
N HIS A 60 12.28 -5.54 0.82
CA HIS A 60 11.57 -5.92 -0.41
C HIS A 60 10.10 -6.27 -0.18
N ALA A 61 9.19 -5.68 -0.96
CA ALA A 61 7.77 -5.95 -0.91
C ALA A 61 7.16 -6.25 -2.29
N CYS A 62 6.43 -7.37 -2.39
CA CYS A 62 5.52 -7.66 -3.49
C CYS A 62 4.11 -7.17 -3.14
N ILE A 63 3.55 -6.28 -3.95
CA ILE A 63 2.36 -5.49 -3.61
C ILE A 63 1.25 -5.74 -4.64
N GLY A 64 0.10 -6.21 -4.15
CA GLY A 64 -1.10 -6.38 -4.96
C GLY A 64 -1.84 -5.06 -5.21
N HIS A 65 -2.21 -4.81 -6.46
CA HIS A 65 -3.04 -3.67 -6.84
C HIS A 65 -4.21 -4.06 -7.77
N PRO A 66 -5.33 -3.33 -7.76
CA PRO A 66 -6.38 -3.58 -8.74
C PRO A 66 -5.86 -3.33 -10.16
N VAL A 67 -6.36 -4.07 -11.14
CA VAL A 67 -6.01 -3.88 -12.56
C VAL A 67 -6.25 -2.42 -12.99
N ASN A 68 -7.35 -1.84 -12.49
CA ASN A 68 -7.67 -0.43 -12.65
C ASN A 68 -8.01 0.18 -11.29
N PHE A 69 -7.33 1.25 -10.93
CA PHE A 69 -7.74 2.09 -9.81
C PHE A 69 -9.00 2.88 -10.15
N GLU A 70 -9.77 3.25 -9.13
CA GLU A 70 -10.94 4.12 -9.29
C GLU A 70 -10.53 5.54 -9.69
N GLY A 71 -11.36 6.19 -10.49
CA GLY A 71 -11.13 7.55 -10.98
C GLY A 71 -11.40 7.69 -12.47
N ALA A 72 -11.69 8.91 -12.91
CA ALA A 72 -11.95 9.22 -14.32
C ALA A 72 -10.70 9.67 -15.09
N ALA A 73 -9.59 9.94 -14.40
CA ALA A 73 -8.36 10.41 -15.02
C ALA A 73 -7.67 9.28 -15.81
N GLU A 74 -7.11 9.62 -16.97
CA GLU A 74 -6.38 8.69 -17.84
C GLU A 74 -5.17 8.07 -17.12
N GLN A 75 -4.46 8.89 -16.32
CA GLN A 75 -3.25 8.49 -15.58
C GLN A 75 -3.53 7.94 -14.18
N ARG A 76 -4.79 7.59 -13.84
CA ARG A 76 -5.20 7.16 -12.49
C ARG A 76 -4.37 6.00 -11.93
N ASN A 77 -4.01 5.03 -12.79
CA ASN A 77 -3.25 3.86 -12.37
C ASN A 77 -1.82 4.24 -12.00
N ASN A 78 -1.15 5.01 -12.86
CA ASN A 78 0.22 5.48 -12.63
C ASN A 78 0.27 6.39 -11.38
N THR A 79 -0.65 7.35 -11.28
CA THR A 79 -0.76 8.22 -10.09
C THR A 79 -0.95 7.41 -8.80
N ALA A 80 -1.80 6.38 -8.82
CA ALA A 80 -2.04 5.56 -7.64
C ALA A 80 -0.81 4.71 -7.27
N LEU A 81 -0.11 4.15 -8.27
CA LEU A 81 1.12 3.41 -8.07
C LEU A 81 2.24 4.31 -7.53
N ASP A 82 2.37 5.53 -8.02
CA ASP A 82 3.36 6.50 -7.51
C ASP A 82 3.11 6.84 -6.04
N LEU A 83 1.85 7.12 -5.68
CA LEU A 83 1.45 7.40 -4.29
C LEU A 83 1.68 6.20 -3.36
N LEU A 84 1.40 4.98 -3.85
CA LEU A 84 1.72 3.76 -3.10
C LEU A 84 3.22 3.61 -2.94
N SER A 85 3.99 3.78 -4.02
CA SER A 85 5.43 3.62 -4.02
C SER A 85 6.10 4.56 -3.02
N GLU A 86 5.67 5.82 -3.00
CA GLU A 86 6.11 6.81 -2.01
C GLU A 86 5.74 6.37 -0.57
N ALA A 87 4.51 5.90 -0.35
CA ALA A 87 4.06 5.47 0.97
C ALA A 87 4.84 4.26 1.52
N TYR A 88 5.12 3.28 0.65
CA TYR A 88 5.94 2.10 0.96
C TYR A 88 7.40 2.48 1.21
N GLY A 89 7.96 3.40 0.42
CA GLY A 89 9.31 3.92 0.63
C GLY A 89 9.48 4.57 2.00
N TYR A 90 8.53 5.40 2.43
CA TYR A 90 8.52 5.96 3.79
C TYR A 90 8.31 4.91 4.90
N ALA A 91 7.82 3.72 4.55
CA ALA A 91 7.61 2.62 5.47
C ALA A 91 8.75 1.58 5.48
N GLU A 92 9.91 1.94 4.93
CA GLU A 92 11.15 1.14 4.90
C GLU A 92 11.15 -0.03 3.88
N PHE A 93 10.12 -0.15 3.05
CA PHE A 93 10.11 -1.05 1.89
C PHE A 93 10.76 -0.34 0.69
N ARG A 94 12.08 -0.50 0.56
CA ARG A 94 12.91 0.18 -0.46
C ARG A 94 12.78 -0.45 -1.84
N GLU A 95 12.65 -1.77 -1.89
CA GLU A 95 12.43 -2.51 -3.12
C GLU A 95 10.97 -2.93 -3.21
N GLN A 96 10.36 -2.72 -4.38
CA GLN A 96 8.93 -2.87 -4.55
C GLN A 96 8.61 -3.46 -5.91
N CYS A 97 7.76 -4.48 -5.93
CA CYS A 97 7.20 -5.06 -7.15
C CYS A 97 5.67 -5.01 -7.08
N PHE A 98 5.04 -4.48 -8.11
CA PHE A 98 3.59 -4.34 -8.20
C PHE A 98 3.00 -5.42 -9.09
N TYR A 99 1.99 -6.13 -8.58
CA TYR A 99 1.28 -7.18 -9.30
C TYR A 99 -0.21 -6.88 -9.36
N PRO A 100 -0.87 -7.03 -10.52
CA PRO A 100 -2.31 -7.03 -10.58
C PRO A 100 -2.86 -8.13 -9.66
N GLU A 101 -3.82 -7.79 -8.80
CA GLU A 101 -4.47 -8.69 -7.85
C GLU A 101 -4.90 -10.06 -8.44
N PRO A 102 -5.50 -10.15 -9.66
CA PRO A 102 -5.82 -11.46 -10.24
C PRO A 102 -4.58 -12.31 -10.57
N ILE A 103 -3.47 -11.69 -10.94
CA ILE A 103 -2.20 -12.40 -11.21
C ILE A 103 -1.59 -12.86 -9.90
N ALA A 104 -1.54 -11.99 -8.88
CA ALA A 104 -1.05 -12.35 -7.55
C ALA A 104 -1.86 -13.53 -6.94
N ALA A 105 -3.18 -13.53 -7.11
CA ALA A 105 -4.05 -14.63 -6.68
C ALA A 105 -3.78 -15.93 -7.45
N SER A 106 -3.60 -15.85 -8.76
CA SER A 106 -3.29 -17.02 -9.60
C SER A 106 -1.94 -17.64 -9.23
N LEU A 107 -0.92 -16.81 -8.99
CA LEU A 107 0.40 -17.26 -8.53
C LEU A 107 0.32 -17.92 -7.15
N SER A 108 -0.45 -17.35 -6.22
CA SER A 108 -0.68 -17.96 -4.92
C SER A 108 -1.35 -19.34 -5.05
N TYR A 109 -2.34 -19.47 -5.92
CA TYR A 109 -3.01 -20.74 -6.15
C TYR A 109 -2.04 -21.80 -6.72
N LEU A 110 -1.27 -21.47 -7.75
CA LEU A 110 -0.30 -22.40 -8.33
C LEU A 110 0.82 -22.78 -7.35
N HIS A 111 1.24 -21.87 -6.48
CA HIS A 111 2.22 -22.16 -5.43
C HIS A 111 1.68 -23.20 -4.43
N ASP A 112 0.41 -23.09 -4.06
CA ASP A 112 -0.24 -24.02 -3.13
C ASP A 112 -0.65 -25.35 -3.81
N PHE A 113 -0.77 -25.35 -5.15
CA PHE A 113 -1.15 -26.49 -6.00
C PHE A 113 -0.23 -26.64 -7.24
N PRO A 114 1.03 -27.07 -7.05
CA PRO A 114 2.05 -27.13 -8.11
C PRO A 114 1.85 -28.26 -9.14
#